data_AF-A0A7T7HGN8-F1
#
_entry.id   AF-A0A7T7HGN8-F1
#
_cell.length_a   1.000
_cell.length_b   1.000
_cell.length_c   1.000
_cell.angle_alpha   90.00
_cell.angle_beta   90.00
_cell.angle_gamma   90.00
#
_symmetry.space_group_name_H-M   'P 1'
#
loop_
_entity.id
_entity.type
_entity.pdbx_description
1 polymer ?
#
loop_
_entity_poly.entity_id
_entity_poly.type
_entity_poly.pdbx_seq_one_letter_code
_entity_poly.pdbx_strand_id
1 'polypeptide(L)'
;MVQKKAAFFGKPVENTGEWKDSAQKEDAIATELAASGLVDATEVQVAVEGDEARLTGDVYLREEIATAGNIALGVEGISRVRNALRAREHSIQSKGKEADARAQTRTL
;
A
#
# COMPACT_ATOMS: atom_id res chain seq x y z
N MET A 1 -0.07 -52.42 21.84
CA MET A 1 0.06 -51.23 20.97
C MET A 1 0.97 -50.23 21.67
N VAL A 2 2.10 -49.87 21.07
CA VAL A 2 3.02 -48.85 21.60
C VAL A 2 2.74 -47.55 20.86
N GLN A 3 2.16 -46.57 21.57
CA GLN A 3 1.93 -45.23 21.02
C GLN A 3 3.25 -44.46 21.09
N LYS A 4 3.98 -44.41 19.97
CA LYS A 4 5.19 -43.58 19.85
C LYS A 4 4.73 -42.12 19.80
N LYS A 5 4.96 -41.36 20.88
CA LYS A 5 4.74 -39.91 20.87
C LYS A 5 5.48 -39.30 19.69
N ALA A 6 4.79 -38.51 18.87
CA ALA A 6 5.41 -37.76 17.79
C ALA A 6 6.41 -36.77 18.41
N ALA A 7 7.69 -37.11 18.37
CA ALA A 7 8.77 -36.21 18.72
C ALA A 7 9.16 -35.45 17.44
N PHE A 8 8.93 -34.15 17.43
CA PHE A 8 9.39 -33.26 16.37
C PHE A 8 10.90 -33.03 16.57
N PHE A 9 11.72 -33.57 15.66
CA PHE A 9 13.19 -33.43 15.69
C PHE A 9 13.70 -32.29 14.78
N GLY A 10 12.80 -31.45 14.27
CA GLY A 10 13.17 -30.25 13.53
C GLY A 10 13.66 -29.16 14.49
N LYS A 11 14.62 -28.36 14.04
CA LYS A 11 14.99 -27.14 14.78
C LYS A 11 13.77 -26.22 14.85
N PRO A 12 13.40 -25.68 16.02
CA PRO A 12 12.33 -24.70 16.11
C PRO A 12 12.68 -23.51 15.21
N VAL A 13 11.69 -23.01 14.47
CA VAL A 13 11.87 -21.86 13.58
C VAL A 13 12.18 -20.65 14.46
N GLU A 14 13.43 -20.15 14.39
CA GLU A 14 13.95 -19.14 15.32
C GLU A 14 13.17 -17.82 15.28
N ASN A 15 12.41 -17.57 14.21
CA ASN A 15 11.81 -16.27 13.93
C ASN A 15 10.28 -16.25 13.88
N THR A 16 9.62 -17.03 14.74
CA THR A 16 8.14 -17.10 14.75
C THR A 16 7.50 -15.79 15.26
N GLY A 17 8.23 -14.96 16.03
CA GLY A 17 7.74 -13.71 16.59
C GLY A 17 7.60 -12.59 15.55
N GLU A 18 8.65 -12.32 14.77
CA GLU A 18 8.64 -11.20 13.80
C GLU A 18 7.62 -11.42 12.67
N TRP A 19 7.35 -12.67 12.32
CA TRP A 19 6.29 -13.01 11.36
C TRP A 19 4.89 -12.70 11.87
N LYS A 20 4.63 -12.84 13.18
CA LYS A 20 3.31 -12.49 13.74
C LYS A 20 3.09 -10.99 13.73
N ASP A 21 4.10 -10.22 14.10
CA ASP A 21 4.00 -8.76 14.16
C ASP A 21 3.85 -8.16 12.75
N SER A 22 4.60 -8.68 11.78
CA SER A 22 4.51 -8.25 10.38
C SER A 22 3.14 -8.56 9.80
N ALA A 23 2.61 -9.77 10.04
CA ALA A 23 1.28 -10.16 9.58
C ALA A 23 0.15 -9.31 10.20
N GLN A 24 0.28 -8.93 11.48
CA GLN A 24 -0.70 -8.04 12.12
C GLN A 24 -0.69 -6.65 11.50
N LYS A 25 0.49 -6.11 11.20
CA LYS A 25 0.62 -4.80 10.54
C LYS A 25 0.09 -4.83 9.10
N GLU A 26 0.37 -5.90 8.36
CA GLU A 26 -0.17 -6.12 7.01
C GLU A 26 -1.70 -6.12 7.03
N ASP A 27 -2.31 -6.87 7.95
CA ASP A 27 -3.76 -6.96 8.09
C ASP A 27 -4.40 -5.63 8.50
N ALA A 28 -3.74 -4.88 9.40
CA ALA A 28 -4.18 -3.54 9.78
C ALA A 28 -4.16 -2.58 8.59
N ILE A 29 -3.08 -2.55 7.79
CA ILE A 29 -3.00 -1.71 6.59
C ILE A 29 -4.08 -2.12 5.58
N ALA A 30 -4.26 -3.41 5.33
CA ALA A 30 -5.27 -3.90 4.39
C ALA A 30 -6.69 -3.51 4.85
N THR A 31 -6.97 -3.61 6.14
CA THR A 31 -8.25 -3.23 6.74
C THR A 31 -8.52 -1.74 6.58
N GLU A 32 -7.54 -0.87 6.89
CA GLU A 32 -7.70 0.58 6.75
C GLU A 32 -7.87 1.01 5.29
N LEU A 33 -7.13 0.40 4.37
CA LEU A 33 -7.29 0.65 2.93
C LEU A 33 -8.71 0.28 2.47
N ALA A 34 -9.20 -0.90 2.86
CA ALA A 34 -10.56 -1.36 2.54
C ALA A 34 -11.64 -0.48 3.19
N ALA A 35 -11.42 0.00 4.41
CA ALA A 35 -12.36 0.83 5.15
C ALA A 35 -12.43 2.27 4.62
N SER A 36 -11.34 2.79 4.04
CA SER A 36 -11.27 4.18 3.59
C SER A 36 -12.30 4.52 2.51
N GLY A 37 -12.59 3.58 1.60
CA GLY A 37 -13.41 3.84 0.40
C GLY A 37 -12.81 4.88 -0.57
N LEU A 38 -11.58 5.33 -0.32
CA LEU A 38 -10.90 6.36 -1.12
C LEU A 38 -9.90 5.78 -2.12
N VAL A 39 -9.62 4.47 -2.03
CA VAL A 39 -8.65 3.74 -2.84
C VAL A 39 -9.30 2.45 -3.30
N ASP A 40 -9.26 2.17 -4.60
CA ASP A 40 -9.53 0.83 -5.13
C ASP A 40 -8.43 -0.14 -4.69
N ALA A 41 -8.64 -0.81 -3.56
CA ALA A 41 -7.71 -1.78 -2.97
C ALA A 41 -7.80 -3.18 -3.58
N THR A 42 -8.62 -3.40 -4.62
CA THR A 42 -8.93 -4.75 -5.15
C THR A 42 -7.69 -5.50 -5.66
N GLU A 43 -6.75 -4.79 -6.27
CA GLU A 43 -5.50 -5.35 -6.81
C GLU A 43 -4.26 -4.87 -6.05
N VAL A 44 -4.45 -4.29 -4.86
CA VAL A 44 -3.37 -3.80 -4.02
C VAL A 44 -2.87 -4.92 -3.11
N GLN A 45 -1.58 -5.20 -3.20
CA GLN A 45 -0.89 -6.12 -2.32
C GLN A 45 -0.02 -5.35 -1.33
N VAL A 46 -0.14 -5.73 -0.05
CA VAL A 46 0.59 -5.15 1.07
C VAL A 46 1.56 -6.19 1.61
N ALA A 47 2.79 -5.78 1.85
CA ALA A 47 3.78 -6.57 2.58
C ALA A 47 4.51 -5.68 3.58
N VAL A 48 4.78 -6.18 4.79
CA VAL A 48 5.50 -5.45 5.83
C VAL A 48 6.75 -6.23 6.22
N GLU A 49 7.87 -5.52 6.27
CA GLU A 49 9.16 -6.05 6.72
C GLU A 49 9.66 -5.15 7.84
N GLY A 50 9.48 -5.57 9.09
CA GLY A 50 9.81 -4.77 10.27
C GLY A 50 8.92 -3.53 10.44
N ASP A 51 9.42 -2.36 10.07
CA ASP A 51 8.74 -1.05 10.11
C ASP A 51 8.52 -0.42 8.73
N GLU A 52 8.88 -1.13 7.66
CA GLU A 52 8.71 -0.71 6.28
C GLU A 52 7.53 -1.44 5.63
N ALA A 53 6.50 -0.69 5.21
CA ALA A 53 5.41 -1.21 4.40
C ALA A 53 5.73 -1.06 2.90
N ARG A 54 5.43 -2.10 2.12
CA ARG A 54 5.53 -2.10 0.65
C ARG A 54 4.14 -2.28 0.07
N LEU A 55 3.75 -1.30 -0.76
CA LEU A 55 2.50 -1.32 -1.51
C LEU A 55 2.81 -1.57 -2.98
N THR A 56 2.22 -2.62 -3.54
CA THR A 56 2.41 -3.02 -4.95
C THR A 56 1.07 -3.38 -5.59
N GLY A 57 0.97 -3.24 -6.90
CA GLY A 57 -0.26 -3.55 -7.65
C GLY A 57 -0.80 -2.34 -8.39
N ASP A 58 -2.09 -2.40 -8.69
CA ASP A 58 -2.76 -1.44 -9.56
C ASP A 58 -3.95 -0.79 -8.86
N VAL A 59 -4.07 0.53 -9.00
CA VAL A 59 -5.19 1.35 -8.54
C VAL A 59 -5.87 2.00 -9.73
N TYR A 60 -7.07 2.56 -9.53
CA TYR A 60 -7.84 3.14 -10.62
C TYR A 60 -7.27 4.49 -11.06
N LEU A 61 -7.00 5.40 -10.12
CA LEU A 61 -6.54 6.78 -10.33
C LEU A 61 -5.16 7.04 -9.74
N ARG A 62 -4.47 8.05 -10.28
CA ARG A 62 -3.16 8.47 -9.77
C ARG A 62 -3.21 9.08 -8.37
N GLU A 63 -4.33 9.72 -8.01
CA GLU A 63 -4.51 10.32 -6.70
C GLU A 63 -4.59 9.28 -5.58
N GLU A 64 -5.16 8.11 -5.89
CA GLU A 64 -5.26 6.97 -4.96
C GLU A 64 -3.89 6.44 -4.54
N ILE A 65 -2.87 6.54 -5.40
CA ILE A 65 -1.49 6.15 -5.05
C ILE A 65 -1.02 6.94 -3.83
N ALA A 66 -1.19 8.27 -3.84
CA ALA A 66 -0.76 9.11 -2.72
C ALA A 66 -1.60 8.83 -1.47
N THR A 67 -2.92 8.68 -1.64
CA THR A 67 -3.85 8.37 -0.54
C THR A 67 -3.52 7.04 0.13
N ALA A 68 -3.27 5.98 -0.65
CA ALA A 68 -2.88 4.67 -0.14
C ALA A 68 -1.58 4.72 0.66
N GLY A 69 -0.60 5.51 0.19
CA GLY A 69 0.65 5.74 0.91
C GLY A 69 0.44 6.43 2.26
N ASN A 70 -0.45 7.42 2.32
CA ASN A 70 -0.76 8.15 3.55
C ASN A 70 -1.52 7.28 4.55
N ILE A 71 -2.47 6.45 4.08
CA ILE A 71 -3.20 5.51 4.94
C ILE A 71 -2.23 4.49 5.54
N ALA A 72 -1.36 3.89 4.73
CA ALA A 72 -0.38 2.92 5.22
C ALA A 72 0.61 3.52 6.23
N LEU A 73 1.00 4.80 6.07
CA LEU A 73 1.86 5.49 7.02
C LEU A 73 1.15 5.83 8.33
N GLY A 74 -0.19 5.93 8.32
CA GLY A 74 -0.99 6.18 9.51
C GLY A 74 -1.13 4.98 10.45
N VAL A 75 -0.76 3.77 9.99
CA VAL A 75 -0.83 2.55 10.80
C VAL A 75 0.30 2.51 11.82
N GLU A 76 -0.05 2.18 13.06
CA GLU A 76 0.90 2.12 14.17
C GLU A 76 2.03 1.13 13.88
N GLY A 77 3.27 1.56 14.11
CA GLY A 77 4.46 0.72 13.92
C GLY A 77 4.98 0.66 12.48
N ILE A 78 4.45 1.48 11.56
CA ILE A 78 5.03 1.75 10.24
C ILE A 78 5.75 3.09 10.26
N SER A 79 7.05 3.08 9.95
CA SER A 79 7.88 4.30 9.88
C SER A 79 8.19 4.72 8.45
N ARG A 80 8.04 3.79 7.50
CA ARG A 80 8.36 4.03 6.09
C ARG A 80 7.39 3.27 5.18
N VAL A 81 6.98 3.91 4.10
CA VAL A 81 6.16 3.28 3.05
C VAL A 81 6.90 3.38 1.72
N ARG A 82 7.12 2.24 1.07
CA ARG A 82 7.54 2.17 -0.33
C ARG A 82 6.32 1.91 -1.19
N ASN A 83 5.94 2.92 -1.95
CA ASN A 83 4.78 2.85 -2.83
C ASN A 83 5.23 2.59 -4.27
N ALA A 84 4.88 1.42 -4.78
CA ALA A 84 5.12 0.99 -6.16
C ALA A 84 3.80 0.72 -6.92
N LEU A 85 2.70 1.34 -6.47
CA LEU A 85 1.40 1.24 -7.12
C LEU A 85 1.39 1.93 -8.48
N ARG A 86 0.56 1.43 -9.38
CA ARG A 86 0.37 1.96 -10.73
C ARG A 86 -1.09 2.35 -10.94
N ALA A 87 -1.34 3.46 -11.61
CA ALA A 87 -2.69 3.85 -11.98
C ALA A 87 -3.06 3.23 -13.33
N ARG A 88 -4.23 2.58 -13.40
CA ARG A 88 -4.75 1.98 -14.63
C ARG A 88 -5.33 3.03 -15.56
N GLU A 89 -6.03 4.02 -15.02
CA GLU A 89 -6.50 5.14 -15.82
C GLU A 89 -5.33 6.08 -16.13
N HIS A 90 -5.02 6.21 -17.42
CA HIS A 90 -4.19 7.30 -17.91
C HIS A 90 -5.00 8.59 -17.74
N SER A 91 -4.70 9.34 -16.68
CA SER A 91 -5.30 10.64 -16.41
C SER A 91 -5.43 11.46 -17.69
N ILE A 92 -6.65 11.90 -18.01
CA ILE A 92 -6.96 12.87 -19.06
C ILE A 92 -6.42 14.23 -18.60
N GLN A 93 -5.10 14.40 -18.53
CA GLN A 93 -4.47 15.65 -18.11
C GLN A 93 -3.35 16.03 -19.08
N SER A 94 -3.75 16.49 -20.27
CA SER A 94 -2.88 17.29 -21.15
C SER A 94 -3.60 18.32 -22.05
N LYS A 95 -4.89 18.59 -21.86
CA LYS A 95 -5.59 19.71 -22.53
C LYS A 95 -6.39 20.54 -21.53
N GLY A 96 -5.80 21.62 -21.00
CA GLY A 96 -6.57 22.54 -20.18
C GLY A 96 -5.80 23.73 -19.60
N LYS A 97 -4.47 23.70 -19.55
CA LYS A 97 -3.66 24.80 -18.98
C LYS A 97 -3.06 25.80 -19.99
N GLU A 98 -3.53 25.84 -21.23
CA GLU A 98 -3.03 26.80 -22.25
C GLU A 98 -4.02 27.91 -22.67
N ALA A 99 -5.25 27.95 -22.14
CA ALA A 99 -6.26 28.91 -22.62
C ALA A 99 -6.20 30.31 -21.98
N ASP A 100 -5.64 30.48 -20.78
CA ASP A 100 -5.75 31.76 -20.04
C ASP A 100 -4.62 32.78 -20.27
N ALA A 101 -3.58 32.46 -21.06
CA ALA A 101 -2.42 33.36 -21.21
C ALA A 101 -2.50 34.34 -22.39
N ARG A 102 -3.54 34.30 -23.25
CA ARG A 102 -3.57 35.09 -24.51
C ARG A 102 -4.50 36.30 -24.52
N ALA A 103 -5.21 36.61 -23.45
CA ALA A 103 -6.18 37.72 -23.43
C ALA A 103 -5.63 39.07 -22.91
N GLN A 104 -4.39 39.15 -22.41
CA GLN A 104 -3.89 40.35 -21.72
C GLN A 104 -2.90 41.22 -22.51
N THR A 105 -2.74 41.01 -23.83
CA THR A 105 -1.84 41.86 -24.63
C THR A 105 -2.47 42.27 -25.96
N ARG A 106 -3.54 43.08 -25.88
CA ARG A 106 -3.92 43.95 -27.00
C ARG A 106 -4.57 45.22 -26.46
N THR A 107 -3.76 46.04 -25.80
CA THR A 107 -3.99 47.47 -25.65
C THR A 107 -2.79 48.16 -26.27
N LEU A 108 -3.01 48.75 -27.45
CA LEU A 108 -2.53 50.04 -27.97
C LEU A 108 -2.91 50.11 -29.46
#